data_AF-A0A1I4W502-F1
#
_entry.id   AF-A0A1I4W502-F1
#
_cell.length_a   1.000
_cell.length_b   1.000
_cell.length_c   1.000
_cell.angle_alpha   90.00
_cell.angle_beta   90.00
_cell.angle_gamma   90.00
#
_symmetry.space_group_name_H-M   'P 1'
#
loop_
_entity.id
_entity.type
_entity.pdbx_description
1 polymer ?
#
loop_
_entity_poly.entity_id
_entity_poly.type
_entity_poly.pdbx_seq_one_letter_code
_entity_poly.pdbx_strand_id
1 'polypeptide(L)' 'MKKLSDNMRKLKKGELRTIKGGIAPIGCNSWDPRKRCCRAWDDEHINNPVCPEL' A
#
# COMPACT_ATOMS: atom_id res chain seq x y z
N MET A 1 29.47 -10.09 15.36
CA MET A 1 28.40 -9.38 14.62
C MET A 1 27.69 -10.38 13.70
N LYS A 2 26.38 -10.59 13.83
CA LYS A 2 25.62 -11.43 12.87
C LYS A 2 25.52 -10.66 11.55
N LYS A 3 25.99 -11.27 10.45
CA LYS A 3 25.83 -10.72 9.11
C LYS A 3 24.34 -10.72 8.76
N LEU A 4 23.72 -9.55 8.72
CA LEU A 4 22.33 -9.35 8.28
C LEU A 4 22.12 -9.78 6.82
N SER A 5 23.18 -9.78 6.00
CA SER A 5 23.17 -10.16 4.58
C SER A 5 22.72 -11.59 4.33
N ASP A 6 23.01 -12.51 5.25
CA ASP A 6 22.88 -13.95 5.01
C ASP A 6 21.42 -14.42 5.15
N ASN A 7 20.53 -13.56 5.67
CA ASN A 7 19.10 -13.85 5.86
C ASN A 7 18.16 -13.01 4.97
N MET A 8 18.71 -12.16 4.08
CA MET A 8 17.89 -11.29 3.23
C MET A 8 17.56 -11.99 1.92
N ARG A 9 16.49 -12.80 1.93
CA ARG A 9 15.94 -13.38 0.70
C ARG A 9 15.27 -12.29 -0.14
N LYS A 10 15.54 -12.27 -1.46
CA LYS A 10 14.79 -11.44 -2.41
C LYS A 10 13.30 -11.79 -2.37
N LEU A 11 12.46 -10.79 -2.12
CA LEU A 11 11.01 -10.95 -2.13
C LEU A 11 10.51 -11.21 -3.55
N LYS A 12 9.59 -12.16 -3.69
CA LYS A 12 8.82 -12.32 -4.92
C LYS A 12 7.88 -11.12 -5.08
N LYS A 13 7.50 -10.81 -6.32
CA LYS A 13 6.63 -9.66 -6.64
C LYS A 13 5.32 -9.67 -5.82
N GLY A 14 4.72 -10.85 -5.61
CA GLY A 14 3.51 -11.00 -4.79
C GLY A 14 3.73 -10.64 -3.31
N GLU A 15 4.85 -11.07 -2.73
CA GLU A 15 5.20 -10.77 -1.33
C GLU A 15 5.44 -9.27 -1.14
N LEU A 16 6.17 -8.66 -2.07
CA LEU A 16 6.41 -7.22 -2.06
C LEU A 16 5.10 -6.44 -2.21
N ARG A 17 4.16 -6.90 -3.04
CA ARG A 17 2.84 -6.28 -3.21
C ARG A 17 2.03 -6.36 -1.91
N THR A 18 2.04 -7.50 -1.21
CA THR A 18 1.38 -7.65 0.09
C THR A 18 1.97 -6.72 1.15
N ILE A 19 3.29 -6.64 1.23
CA ILE A 19 3.99 -5.73 2.18
C ILE A 19 3.68 -4.26 1.86
N LYS A 20 3.60 -3.90 0.58
CA LYS A 20 3.21 -2.56 0.13
C LYS A 20 1.70 -2.31 0.17
N GLY A 21 0.91 -3.17 0.82
CA GLY A 21 -0.51 -2.93 1.01
C GLY A 21 -1.39 -3.18 -0.20
N GLY A 22 -0.91 -3.82 -1.26
CA GLY A 22 -1.69 -4.12 -2.46
C GLY A 22 -1.45 -3.15 -3.62
N ILE A 23 -2.45 -3.03 -4.50
CA ILE A 23 -2.47 -2.04 -5.59
C ILE A 23 -3.41 -0.92 -5.15
N ALA A 24 -2.97 0.32 -5.30
CA ALA A 24 -3.84 1.48 -5.12
C ALA A 24 -5.00 1.42 -6.14
N PRO A 25 -6.25 1.63 -5.72
CA PRO A 25 -7.39 1.75 -6.63
C PRO A 25 -7.19 2.86 -7.66
N ILE A 26 -7.87 2.75 -8.80
CA ILE A 26 -7.90 3.80 -9.83
C ILE A 26 -8.46 5.09 -9.21
N GLY A 27 -7.82 6.21 -9.51
CA GLY A 27 -8.18 7.53 -8.99
C GLY A 27 -7.81 7.80 -7.54
N CYS A 28 -7.12 6.87 -6.87
CA CYS A 28 -6.63 7.12 -5.53
C CYS A 28 -5.32 7.94 -5.55
N ASN A 29 -5.41 9.20 -5.12
CA ASN A 29 -4.26 10.12 -5.04
C ASN A 29 -3.44 9.93 -3.75
N SER A 30 -4.02 9.35 -2.70
CA SER A 30 -3.36 9.17 -1.40
C SER A 30 -3.62 7.79 -0.79
N TRP A 31 -3.08 6.75 -1.41
CA TRP A 31 -3.17 5.37 -0.91
C TRP A 31 -2.41 5.20 0.40
N ASP A 32 -3.07 4.69 1.44
CA ASP A 32 -2.43 4.23 2.68
C ASP A 32 -2.20 2.71 2.60
N PRO A 33 -0.96 2.25 2.35
CA PRO A 33 -0.66 0.82 2.25
C PRO A 33 -0.77 0.08 3.59
N ARG A 34 -0.71 0.80 4.72
CA ARG A 34 -0.81 0.18 6.06
C ARG A 34 -2.27 -0.14 6.39
N LYS A 35 -3.15 0.83 6.13
CA LYS A 35 -4.61 0.68 6.33
C LYS A 35 -5.33 0.04 5.13
N ARG A 36 -4.65 -0.09 3.98
CA ARG A 36 -5.20 -0.57 2.70
C ARG A 36 -6.46 0.20 2.29
N CYS A 37 -6.41 1.52 2.38
CA CYS A 37 -7.52 2.41 2.03
C CYS A 37 -6.99 3.69 1.36
N CYS A 38 -7.86 4.40 0.66
CA CYS A 38 -7.51 5.66 0.03
C CYS A 38 -7.89 6.84 0.94
N ARG A 39 -6.98 7.79 1.14
CA ARG A 39 -7.24 9.00 1.96
C ARG A 39 -7.77 10.18 1.14
N ALA A 40 -7.51 10.20 -0.16
CA ALA A 40 -7.98 11.24 -1.07
C ALA A 40 -8.10 10.67 -2.48
N TRP A 41 -9.22 10.96 -3.13
CA TRP A 41 -9.53 10.55 -4.49
C TRP A 41 -9.38 11.74 -5.45
N ASP A 42 -9.28 11.47 -6.75
CA ASP A 42 -9.42 12.49 -7.80
C ASP A 42 -10.88 12.94 -7.95
N ASP A 43 -11.11 13.91 -8.84
CA ASP A 43 -12.43 14.52 -9.05
C ASP A 43 -13.46 13.53 -9.61
N GLU A 44 -13.03 12.59 -10.46
CA GLU A 44 -13.92 11.56 -11.03
C GLU A 44 -14.37 10.54 -9.97
N HIS A 45 -13.55 10.33 -8.95
CA HIS A 45 -13.76 9.32 -7.91
C HIS A 45 -14.04 9.93 -6.53
N ILE A 46 -14.38 11.22 -6.44
CA ILE A 46 -14.54 11.95 -5.18
C ILE A 46 -15.61 11.37 -4.24
N ASN A 47 -16.60 10.66 -4.81
CA ASN A 47 -17.67 10.00 -4.05
C ASN A 47 -17.26 8.64 -3.46
N ASN A 48 -16.05 8.16 -3.73
CA ASN A 48 -15.55 6.92 -3.14
C ASN A 48 -15.24 7.11 -1.65
N PRO A 49 -15.37 6.05 -0.84
CA PRO A 49 -15.10 6.13 0.60
C PRO A 49 -13.65 6.50 0.87
N VAL A 50 -13.44 7.44 1.79
CA VAL A 50 -12.12 7.75 2.35
C VAL A 50 -11.80 6.84 3.52
N CYS A 51 -10.50 6.71 3.81
CA CYS A 51 -10.03 6.01 4.99
C CYS A 51 -10.76 6.52 6.25
N PRO A 52 -11.24 5.63 7.13
CA PRO A 52 -11.77 6.06 8.41
C PRO A 52 -10.66 6.77 9.23
N GLU A 53 -11.01 7.96 9.73
CA GLU A 53 -10.31 8.59 10.84
C GLU A 53 -10.50 7.66 12.04
N LEU A 54 -9.39 7.22 12.65
CA LEU A 54 -9.42 6.30 13.80
C LEU A 54 -10.02 6.99 15.02
#